data_AF-T1GTG4-F1
#
_entry.id   AF-T1GTG4-F1
#
_cell.length_a   1.000
_cell.length_b   1.000
_cell.length_c   1.000
_cell.angle_alpha   90.00
_cell.angle_beta   90.00
_cell.angle_gamma   90.00
#
_symmetry.space_group_name_H-M   'P 1'
#
loop_
_entity.id
_entity.type
_entity.pdbx_description
1 polymer ?
#
loop_
_entity_poly.entity_id
_entity_poly.type
_entity_poly.pdbx_seq_one_letter_code
_entity_poly.pdbx_strand_id
1 'polypeptide(L)'
;MMAMRYGLENCHNNKYFVFVDDDFFISVDNLLRFLESPSTYPDNNVQPLSYHWNHSYLYAGHAYYKPEPYRDRANKWYVSKDEYPYFNYPDFVA
;
A
#
# COMPACT_ATOMS: atom_id res chain seq x y z
N MET A 1 -13.70 7.65 3.71
CA MET A 1 -12.48 7.51 4.55
C MET A 1 -12.67 8.21 5.90
N MET A 2 -13.42 7.62 6.83
CA MET A 2 -13.57 8.19 8.18
C MET A 2 -12.43 7.77 9.11
N ALA A 3 -11.97 6.53 9.01
CA ALA A 3 -10.88 6.01 9.83
C ALA A 3 -9.56 6.75 9.61
N MET A 4 -9.17 7.00 8.35
CA MET A 4 -7.96 7.76 8.03
C MET A 4 -8.04 9.19 8.57
N ARG A 5 -9.18 9.87 8.38
CA ARG A 5 -9.39 11.21 8.94
C ARG A 5 -9.26 11.22 10.45
N TYR A 6 -9.93 10.29 11.13
CA TYR A 6 -9.86 10.17 12.58
C TYR A 6 -8.42 9.95 13.07
N GLY A 7 -7.68 9.06 12.41
CA GLY A 7 -6.28 8.80 12.73
C GLY A 7 -5.40 10.04 12.61
N LEU A 8 -5.58 10.84 11.57
CA LEU A 8 -4.85 12.10 11.39
C LEU A 8 -5.24 13.16 12.41
N GLU A 9 -6.53 13.27 12.74
CA GLU A 9 -7.06 14.30 13.63
C GLU A 9 -6.85 13.99 15.13
N ASN A 10 -6.74 12.72 15.51
CA ASN A 10 -6.79 12.27 16.91
C ASN A 10 -5.54 11.49 17.37
N CYS A 11 -4.66 11.05 16.46
CA CYS A 11 -3.41 10.35 16.82
C CYS A 11 -2.19 11.19 16.44
N HIS A 12 -1.74 12.08 17.33
CA HIS A 12 -0.75 13.12 16.96
C HIS A 12 0.72 12.68 17.01
N ASN A 13 1.02 11.54 17.66
CA ASN A 13 2.38 11.06 17.90
C ASN A 13 2.75 9.77 17.15
N ASN A 14 1.98 9.38 16.14
CA ASN A 14 2.30 8.21 15.34
C ASN A 14 3.26 8.54 14.20
N LYS A 15 4.13 7.59 13.87
CA LYS A 15 5.05 7.69 12.72
C LYS A 15 4.51 7.01 11.47
N TYR A 16 3.67 5.99 11.67
CA TYR A 16 3.14 5.13 10.62
C TYR A 16 1.67 4.82 10.90
N PHE A 17 0.94 4.56 9.82
CA PHE A 17 -0.39 3.99 9.84
C PHE A 17 -0.37 2.69 9.03
N VAL A 18 -1.06 1.67 9.53
CA VAL A 18 -1.30 0.42 8.81
C VAL A 18 -2.80 0.30 8.62
N PHE A 19 -3.23 0.11 7.38
CA PHE A 19 -4.63 -0.11 7.01
C PHE A 19 -4.76 -1.53 6.50
N VAL A 20 -5.66 -2.29 7.10
CA VAL A 20 -5.80 -3.73 6.88
C VAL A 20 -7.23 -4.16 7.22
N ASP A 21 -7.75 -5.18 6.55
CA ASP A 21 -9.04 -5.78 6.90
C ASP A 21 -8.91 -6.70 8.13
N ASP A 22 -10.04 -7.10 8.71
CA ASP A 22 -10.10 -7.89 9.94
C ASP A 22 -9.80 -9.39 9.74
N ASP A 23 -9.66 -9.85 8.50
CA ASP A 23 -9.35 -11.21 8.11
C ASP A 23 -7.88 -11.42 7.68
N PHE A 24 -7.02 -10.43 7.90
CA PHE A 24 -5.58 -10.53 7.63
C PHE A 24 -4.76 -10.84 8.88
N PHE A 25 -3.67 -11.58 8.68
CA PHE A 25 -2.62 -11.77 9.68
C PHE A 25 -1.43 -10.83 9.41
N ILE A 26 -1.00 -10.08 10.44
CA ILE A 26 0.20 -9.24 10.39
C ILE A 26 1.28 -9.82 11.31
N SER A 27 2.43 -10.15 10.73
CA SER A 27 3.65 -10.41 11.50
C SER A 27 4.27 -9.08 11.93
N VAL A 28 4.03 -8.68 13.19
CA VAL A 28 4.54 -7.42 13.75
C VAL A 28 6.06 -7.37 13.74
N ASP A 29 6.74 -8.48 14.04
CA ASP A 29 8.21 -8.54 14.05
C ASP A 29 8.81 -8.23 12.68
N ASN A 30 8.26 -8.83 11.63
CA ASN A 30 8.70 -8.58 10.27
C ASN A 30 8.35 -7.17 9.80
N LEU A 31 7.19 -6.65 10.19
CA LEU A 31 6.79 -5.28 9.91
C LEU A 31 7.76 -4.27 10.55
N LEU A 32 8.14 -4.47 11.81
CA LEU A 32 9.10 -3.59 12.48
C LEU A 32 10.48 -3.62 11.80
N ARG A 33 10.97 -4.81 11.42
CA ARG A 33 12.21 -4.95 10.64
C ARG A 33 12.15 -4.27 9.28
N PHE A 34 10.99 -4.36 8.61
CA PHE A 34 10.76 -3.64 7.36
C PHE A 34 10.80 -2.11 7.58
N LEU A 35 10.14 -1.60 8.62
CA LEU A 35 10.09 -0.16 8.92
C LEU A 35 11.47 0.42 9.28
N GLU A 36 12.35 -0.39 9.88
CA GLU A 36 13.74 0.01 10.15
C GLU A 36 14.57 0.23 8.88
N SER A 37 14.35 -0.59 7.83
CA SER A 37 15.08 -0.49 6.56
C SER A 37 14.27 -1.00 5.37
N PRO A 38 13.28 -0.21 4.88
CA PRO A 38 12.34 -0.66 3.84
C PRO A 38 12.99 -1.06 2.52
N SER A 39 14.09 -0.40 2.15
CA SER A 39 14.78 -0.61 0.87
C SER A 39 15.66 -1.87 0.83
N THR A 40 16.01 -2.42 1.99
CA THR A 40 16.90 -3.59 2.09
C THR A 40 16.20 -4.81 2.69
N TYR A 41 14.99 -4.67 3.21
CA TYR A 41 14.20 -5.81 3.69
C TYR A 41 13.78 -6.74 2.54
N PRO A 42 13.78 -8.09 2.72
CA PRO A 42 14.14 -8.84 3.93
C PRO A 42 15.63 -9.14 4.08
N ASP A 43 16.45 -8.79 3.08
CA ASP A 43 17.82 -9.26 2.94
C ASP A 43 18.81 -8.11 3.17
N ASN A 44 19.27 -7.98 4.41
CA ASN A 44 20.18 -6.92 4.87
C ASN A 44 21.51 -6.85 4.11
N ASN A 45 21.78 -7.81 3.22
CA ASN A 45 22.99 -7.90 2.41
C ASN A 45 22.88 -7.21 1.04
N VAL A 46 21.69 -6.71 0.67
CA VAL A 46 21.51 -5.94 -0.57
C VAL A 46 22.00 -4.51 -0.30
N GLN A 47 23.11 -4.13 -0.96
CA GLN A 47 23.53 -2.73 -0.97
C GLN A 47 22.36 -1.90 -1.48
N PRO A 48 21.95 -0.83 -0.77
CA PRO A 48 20.84 -0.01 -1.21
C PRO A 48 21.16 0.48 -2.63
N LEU A 49 20.26 0.19 -3.58
CA LEU A 49 20.32 0.79 -4.90
C LEU A 49 20.56 2.29 -4.69
N SER A 50 21.57 2.85 -5.37
CA SER A 50 22.06 4.23 -5.22
C SER A 50 21.05 5.32 -5.63
N TYR A 51 19.76 5.01 -5.58
CA TYR A 51 18.70 5.99 -5.54
C TYR A 51 18.74 6.68 -4.18
N HIS A 52 18.95 7.99 -4.22
CA HIS A 52 18.77 8.88 -3.08
C HIS A 52 17.27 8.92 -2.76
N TRP A 53 16.78 7.93 -2.00
CA TRP A 53 15.42 7.94 -1.49
C TRP A 53 15.33 9.05 -0.46
N ASN A 54 14.68 10.15 -0.83
CA ASN A 54 14.32 11.16 0.13
C ASN A 54 13.31 10.51 1.08
N HIS A 55 13.74 10.17 2.30
CA HIS A 55 13.01 9.39 3.32
C HIS A 55 11.68 10.00 3.79
N SER A 56 11.11 10.94 3.05
CA SER A 56 10.03 11.80 3.50
C SER A 56 8.68 11.08 3.54
N TYR A 57 8.44 10.05 2.71
CA TYR A 57 7.13 9.39 2.63
C TYR A 57 7.26 7.89 2.30
N LEU A 58 6.84 7.02 3.22
CA LEU A 58 6.69 5.58 3.01
C LEU A 58 5.22 5.27 2.69
N TYR A 59 4.98 4.68 1.52
CA TYR A 59 3.70 4.07 1.16
C TYR A 59 3.99 2.70 0.55
N ALA A 60 3.56 1.62 1.20
CA ALA A 60 4.01 0.27 0.90
C ALA A 60 2.93 -0.79 1.19
N GLY A 61 3.04 -1.92 0.48
CA GLY A 61 2.18 -3.10 0.56
C GLY A 61 2.32 -3.90 -0.74
N HIS A 62 1.29 -4.67 -1.14
CA HIS A 62 1.32 -5.33 -2.45
C HIS A 62 0.96 -4.33 -3.55
N ALA A 63 1.97 -3.92 -4.33
CA ALA A 63 1.81 -2.90 -5.36
C ALA A 63 1.29 -3.51 -6.67
N TYR A 64 0.17 -2.97 -7.14
CA TYR A 64 -0.39 -3.25 -8.46
C TYR A 64 0.02 -2.15 -9.44
N TYR A 65 0.63 -2.53 -10.54
CA TYR A 65 1.07 -1.60 -11.59
C TYR A 65 0.16 -1.69 -12.81
N LYS A 66 -0.41 -0.56 -13.21
CA LYS A 66 -1.38 -0.43 -14.32
C LYS A 66 -2.44 -1.55 -14.36
N PRO A 67 -3.11 -1.89 -13.24
CA PRO A 67 -4.06 -2.99 -13.26
C PRO A 67 -5.28 -2.64 -14.12
N GLU A 68 -5.83 -3.62 -14.83
CA GLU A 68 -7.02 -3.46 -15.67
C GLU A 68 -8.32 -3.62 -14.84
N PRO A 69 -9.35 -2.78 -15.04
CA PRO A 69 -10.65 -2.97 -14.42
C PRO A 69 -11.30 -4.29 -14.86
N TYR A 70 -11.86 -5.05 -13.92
CA TYR A 70 -12.63 -6.24 -14.26
C TYR A 70 -13.91 -5.85 -15.01
N ARG A 71 -14.07 -6.39 -16.23
CA ARG A 71 -15.22 -6.09 -17.11
C ARG A 71 -16.24 -7.24 -17.20
N ASP A 72 -15.99 -8.35 -16.53
CA ASP A 72 -16.97 -9.43 -16.38
C ASP A 72 -17.95 -9.09 -15.24
N ARG A 73 -19.25 -9.08 -15.55
CA ARG A 73 -20.32 -8.79 -14.58
C ARG A 73 -20.44 -9.83 -13.47
N ALA A 74 -19.94 -11.05 -13.67
CA ALA A 74 -19.91 -12.08 -12.64
C ALA A 74 -18.78 -11.87 -11.62
N ASN A 75 -17.82 -10.98 -11.89
CA ASN A 75 -16.72 -10.70 -10.99
C ASN A 75 -17.17 -9.77 -9.85
N LYS A 76 -16.78 -10.10 -8.61
CA LYS A 76 -17.04 -9.28 -7.41
C LYS A 76 -16.64 -7.81 -7.60
N TRP A 77 -15.56 -7.57 -8.34
CA TRP A 77 -14.93 -6.27 -8.54
C TRP A 77 -15.23 -5.66 -9.92
N TYR A 78 -16.36 -6.03 -10.54
CA TYR A 78 -16.78 -5.49 -11.83
C TYR A 78 -16.91 -3.96 -11.80
N VAL A 79 -16.35 -3.30 -12.82
CA VAL A 79 -16.54 -1.86 -13.07
C VAL A 79 -16.92 -1.64 -14.53
N SER A 80 -17.96 -0.85 -14.78
CA SER A 80 -18.46 -0.56 -16.12
C SER A 80 -17.59 0.48 -16.85
N LYS A 81 -17.67 0.53 -18.19
CA LYS A 81 -16.97 1.58 -18.96
C LYS A 81 -17.59 2.96 -18.76
N ASP A 82 -18.86 3.02 -18.42
CA ASP A 82 -19.55 4.29 -18.13
C ASP A 82 -19.06 4.89 -16.81
N GLU A 83 -18.74 4.04 -15.82
CA GLU A 83 -18.16 4.46 -14.54
C GLU A 83 -16.66 4.75 -14.63
N TYR A 84 -15.90 3.88 -15.32
CA TYR A 84 -14.47 4.06 -15.54
C TYR A 84 -14.09 3.76 -16.99
N PRO A 85 -13.95 4.79 -17.85
CA PRO A 85 -13.77 4.60 -19.29
C PRO A 85 -12.33 4.24 -19.70
N TYR A 86 -11.37 4.30 -18.78
CA TYR A 86 -9.96 4.05 -19.06
C TYR A 86 -9.59 2.57 -19.00
N PHE A 87 -8.47 2.23 -19.64
CA PHE A 87 -7.99 0.85 -19.77
C PHE A 87 -7.34 0.32 -18.49
N ASN A 88 -6.60 1.17 -17.77
CA ASN A 88 -5.94 0.80 -16.51
C ASN A 88 -6.35 1.76 -15.39
N TYR A 89 -6.37 1.25 -14.16
CA TYR A 89 -6.32 2.09 -12.97
C TYR A 89 -4.91 2.68 -12.80
N PRO A 90 -4.77 3.77 -12.00
CA PRO A 90 -3.47 4.18 -11.49
C PRO A 90 -2.82 3.07 -10.67
N ASP A 91 -1.51 3.17 -10.47
CA ASP A 91 -0.78 2.27 -9.57
C ASP A 91 -1.30 2.46 -8.13
N PHE A 92 -1.52 1.36 -7.42
CA PHE A 92 -2.03 1.39 -6.04
C PHE A 92 -1.47 0.24 -5.20
N VAL A 93 -1.69 0.33 -3.89
CA VAL A 93 -1.37 -0.72 -2.92
C VAL A 93 -2.68 -1.26 -2.34
N ALA A 94 -2.77 -2.60 -2.24
CA ALA A 94 -3.84 -3.31 -1.52
C ALA A 94 -3.29 -4.53 -0.79
#